data_AF-A0A256FEM7-F1
#
_entry.id   AF-A0A256FEM7-F1
#
_cell.length_a   1.000
_cell.length_b   1.000
_cell.length_c   1.000
_cell.angle_alpha   90.00
_cell.angle_beta   90.00
_cell.angle_gamma   90.00
#
_symmetry.space_group_name_H-M   'P 1'
#
loop_
_entity.id
_entity.type
_entity.pdbx_description
1 polymer ?
#
loop_
_entity_poly.entity_id
_entity_poly.type
_entity_poly.pdbx_seq_one_letter_code
_entity_poly.pdbx_strand_id
1 'polypeptide(L)' 'MELFDKTDLNWPPDPATIDLNDGQWLTPQQAAAVARVSERTIWRQHAERDIAIKVFGRIWISRRRLFGQ' A
#
# COMPACT_ATOMS: atom_id res chain seq x y z
N MET A 1 -3.15 18.23 -11.99
CA MET A 1 -3.65 17.02 -11.30
C MET A 1 -2.45 16.40 -10.59
N GLU A 2 -2.04 17.01 -9.48
CA GLU A 2 -0.94 16.52 -8.66
C GLU A 2 -1.54 15.73 -7.50
N LEU A 3 -1.72 14.43 -7.70
CA LEU A 3 -2.18 13.47 -6.69
C LEU A 3 -1.01 12.56 -6.32
N PHE A 4 0.09 13.18 -5.88
CA PHE A 4 1.14 12.45 -5.19
C PHE A 4 1.20 12.99 -3.78
N ASP A 5 0.76 12.13 -2.86
CA ASP A 5 0.86 12.21 -1.40
C ASP A 5 2.34 12.21 -0.94
N LYS A 6 3.19 12.99 -1.62
CA LYS A 6 4.63 13.13 -1.40
C LYS A 6 4.95 13.86 -0.10
N THR A 7 3.93 14.35 0.60
CA THR A 7 4.02 15.21 1.79
C THR A 7 3.53 14.56 3.07
N ASP A 8 3.15 13.27 3.07
CA ASP A 8 2.83 12.59 4.33
C ASP A 8 4.12 12.26 5.08
N LEU A 9 4.49 13.17 5.98
CA LEU A 9 5.68 13.08 6.84
C LEU A 9 5.65 11.84 7.76
N ASN A 10 4.48 11.25 7.95
CA ASN A 10 4.30 10.08 8.81
C ASN A 10 4.37 8.76 8.03
N TRP A 11 4.80 8.81 6.77
CA TRP A 11 4.98 7.61 5.95
C TRP A 11 6.44 7.13 5.91
N PRO A 12 6.71 5.82 6.10
CA PRO A 12 5.75 4.78 6.45
C PRO A 12 5.30 4.90 7.93
N PRO A 13 4.02 4.60 8.22
CA PRO A 13 3.52 4.56 9.60
C PRO A 13 4.25 3.49 10.43
N ASP A 14 4.30 3.69 11.75
CA ASP A 14 4.89 2.71 12.67
C ASP A 14 4.12 1.37 12.57
N PRO A 15 4.77 0.26 12.17
CA PRO A 15 4.15 -1.06 12.07
C PRO A 15 3.41 -1.51 13.34
N ALA A 16 3.83 -1.06 14.52
CA ALA A 16 3.17 -1.39 15.78
C ALA A 16 1.78 -0.75 15.95
N THR A 17 1.49 0.28 15.15
CA THR A 17 0.24 1.06 15.21
C THR A 17 -0.78 0.67 14.14
N ILE A 18 -0.42 -0.29 13.28
CA ILE A 18 -1.23 -0.70 12.14
C ILE A 18 -2.35 -1.64 12.58
N ASP A 19 -3.60 -1.23 12.37
CA ASP A 19 -4.73 -2.14 12.44
C ASP A 19 -4.93 -2.84 11.10
N LEU A 20 -4.63 -4.14 11.05
CA LEU A 20 -4.79 -4.95 9.83
C LEU A 20 -6.26 -5.36 9.57
N ASN A 21 -7.18 -5.06 10.50
CA ASN A 21 -8.60 -5.40 10.37
C ASN A 21 -9.44 -4.29 9.72
N ASP A 22 -8.89 -3.08 9.56
CA ASP A 22 -9.60 -1.89 9.07
C ASP A 22 -9.84 -1.89 7.54
N GLY A 23 -9.24 -2.84 6.81
CA GLY A 23 -9.35 -2.98 5.36
C GLY A 23 -8.60 -1.92 4.54
N GLN A 24 -7.80 -1.06 5.19
CA GLN A 24 -6.89 -0.11 4.54
C GLN A 24 -5.59 -0.77 4.10
N TRP A 25 -5.23 -1.89 4.74
CA TRP A 25 -4.04 -2.66 4.45
C TRP A 25 -4.41 -3.96 3.75
N LEU A 26 -3.92 -4.12 2.52
CA LEU A 26 -4.24 -5.25 1.66
C LEU A 26 -3.00 -6.11 1.43
N THR A 27 -3.16 -7.43 1.33
CA THR A 27 -2.10 -8.27 0.78
C THR A 27 -1.87 -7.90 -0.70
N PRO A 28 -0.71 -8.20 -1.30
CA PRO A 28 -0.47 -7.98 -2.73
C PRO A 28 -1.56 -8.59 -3.64
N GLN A 29 -2.05 -9.78 -3.28
CA GLN A 29 -3.13 -10.46 -3.98
C GLN A 29 -4.47 -9.71 -3.86
N GLN A 30 -4.83 -9.24 -2.66
CA GLN A 30 -6.04 -8.44 -2.45
C GLN A 30 -5.95 -7.09 -3.18
N ALA A 31 -4.80 -6.43 -3.13
CA ALA A 31 -4.55 -5.19 -3.86
C ALA A 31 -4.73 -5.38 -5.37
N ALA A 32 -4.20 -6.49 -5.91
CA ALA A 32 -4.35 -6.85 -7.32
C ALA A 32 -5.83 -7.05 -7.70
N ALA A 33 -6.59 -7.77 -6.86
CA ALA A 33 -8.02 -7.99 -7.07
C ALA A 33 -8.83 -6.68 -7.05
N VAL A 34 -8.57 -5.80 -6.06
CA VAL A 34 -9.29 -4.52 -5.93
C VAL A 34 -8.93 -3.56 -7.07
N ALA A 35 -7.66 -3.50 -7.47
CA ALA A 35 -7.20 -2.66 -8.58
C ALA A 35 -7.46 -3.27 -9.97
N ARG A 36 -7.97 -4.51 -10.05
CA ARG A 36 -8.20 -5.27 -11.29
C ARG A 36 -6.96 -5.36 -12.19
N VAL A 37 -5.81 -5.60 -11.56
CA VAL A 37 -4.52 -5.79 -12.24
C VAL A 37 -3.88 -7.11 -11.82
N SER A 38 -2.81 -7.50 -12.50
CA SER A 38 -2.00 -8.65 -12.06
C SER A 38 -1.23 -8.34 -10.78
N GLU A 39 -0.94 -9.36 -9.97
CA GLU A 39 -0.07 -9.21 -8.81
C GLU A 39 1.33 -8.72 -9.20
N ARG A 40 1.84 -9.12 -10.37
CA ARG A 40 3.08 -8.59 -10.95
C ARG A 40 3.04 -7.07 -11.10
N THR A 41 1.89 -6.51 -11.47
CA THR A 41 1.72 -5.05 -11.57
C THR A 41 1.82 -4.39 -10.20
N ILE A 42 1.25 -4.99 -9.15
CA ILE A 42 1.37 -4.50 -7.77
C ILE A 42 2.82 -4.53 -7.31
N TRP A 43 3.56 -5.62 -7.56
CA TRP A 43 4.98 -5.71 -7.23
C TRP A 43 5.83 -4.67 -7.96
N ARG A 44 5.54 -4.41 -9.25
CA ARG A 44 6.20 -3.34 -10.00
C ARG A 44 5.90 -1.97 -9.39
N GLN A 45 4.63 -1.70 -9.06
CA GLN A 45 4.25 -0.43 -8.43
C GLN A 45 4.89 -0.27 -7.05
N HIS A 46 5.01 -1.34 -6.25
CA HIS A 46 5.73 -1.31 -4.98
C HIS A 46 7.23 -0.97 -5.18
N ALA A 47 7.87 -1.49 -6.22
CA ALA A 47 9.26 -1.17 -6.53
C ALA A 47 9.45 0.29 -6.99
N GLU A 48 8.44 0.86 -7.66
CA GLU A 48 8.47 2.22 -8.23
C GLU A 48 7.90 3.28 -7.28
N ARG A 49 7.08 2.89 -6.30
CA ARG A 49 6.26 3.79 -5.47
C ARG A 49 6.22 3.32 -4.03
N ASP A 50 6.19 4.29 -3.13
CA ASP A 50 6.10 4.04 -1.69
C ASP A 50 4.65 3.84 -1.24
N ILE A 51 4.09 2.68 -1.61
CA ILE A 51 2.69 2.29 -1.39
C ILE A 51 2.53 1.13 -0.40
N ALA A 52 3.63 0.63 0.17
CA ALA A 52 3.61 -0.59 0.98
C ALA A 52 4.43 -0.44 2.26
N ILE A 53 4.06 -1.22 3.27
CA ILE A 53 4.80 -1.36 4.52
C ILE A 53 5.11 -2.82 4.79
N LYS A 54 6.03 -3.07 5.72
CA LYS A 54 6.36 -4.42 6.20
C LYS A 54 5.93 -4.57 7.66
N VAL A 55 5.00 -5.48 7.92
CA VAL A 55 4.47 -5.78 9.27
C VAL A 55 4.62 -7.28 9.52
N PHE A 56 5.25 -7.66 10.64
CA PHE A 56 5.55 -9.07 11.01
C PHE A 56 6.18 -9.89 9.86
N GLY A 57 7.06 -9.28 9.07
CA GLY A 57 7.74 -9.94 7.96
C GLY A 57 6.94 -10.02 6.66
N ARG A 58 5.67 -9.58 6.64
CA ARG A 58 4.79 -9.59 5.46
C ARG A 58 4.64 -8.19 4.87
N ILE A 59 4.50 -8.13 3.55
CA ILE A 59 4.23 -6.88 2.82
C ILE A 59 2.73 -6.61 2.81
N TRP A 60 2.37 -5.39 3.14
CA TRP A 60 1.02 -4.87 3.12
C TRP A 60 0.97 -3.62 2.25
N ILE A 61 0.02 -3.58 1.33
CA ILE A 61 -0.22 -2.47 0.41
C ILE A 61 -1.25 -1.54 1.03
N SER A 62 -0.94 -0.25 1.11
CA SER A 62 -1.91 0.76 1.50
C SER A 62 -2.91 0.96 0.36
N ARG A 63 -4.18 0.71 0.65
CA ARG A 63 -5.29 0.97 -0.26
C ARG A 63 -5.37 2.44 -0.65
N ARG A 64 -5.20 3.34 0.33
CA ARG A 64 -5.17 4.79 0.14
C ARG A 64 -4.13 5.20 -0.90
N ARG A 65 -2.88 4.76 -0.71
CA ARG A 65 -1.76 5.10 -1.61
C ARG A 65 -1.81 4.39 -2.95
N LEU A 66 -2.39 3.20 -3.00
CA LEU A 66 -2.60 2.48 -4.26
C LEU A 66 -3.50 3.27 -5.22
N PHE A 67 -4.52 3.94 -4.70
CA PHE A 67 -5.46 4.75 -5.49
C PHE A 67 -5.16 6.26 -5.49
N GLY A 68 -4.15 6.70 -4.75
CA GLY A 68 -3.76 8.12 -4.65
C GLY A 68 -4.80 8.98 -3.91
N GLN A 69 -5.46 8.41 -2.90
CA GLN A 69 -6.47 9.08 -2.06
C GLN A 69 -5.89 9.70 -0.78
#